data_AF-A0A227J205-F1
#
_entry.id   AF-A0A227J205-F1
#
_cell.length_a   1.000
_cell.length_b   1.000
_cell.length_c   1.000
_cell.angle_alpha   90.00
_cell.angle_beta   90.00
_cell.angle_gamma   90.00
#
_symmetry.space_group_name_H-M   'P 1'
#
loop_
_entity.id
_entity.type
_entity.pdbx_description
1 polymer ?
#
loop_
_entity_poly.entity_id
_entity_poly.type
_entity_poly.pdbx_seq_one_letter_code
_entity_poly.pdbx_strand_id
1 'polypeptide(L)'
;FLLNNELTDFSFRTHQNGVPIANRLEPGKRPRSSMAPTIIMKDNQPYMAIGSPGGSRIIGYVAQAIIAHTQWDMDIQQAINQPRVLNRFGTV
;
A
#
# COMPACT_ATOMS: atom_id res chain seq x y z
N PHE A 1 -10.37 -23.37 8.56
CA PHE A 1 -9.81 -22.19 7.89
C PHE A 1 -10.94 -21.24 7.54
N LEU A 2 -10.65 -19.95 7.36
CA LEU A 2 -11.61 -18.97 6.82
C LEU A 2 -11.24 -18.68 5.37
N LEU A 3 -12.25 -18.59 4.50
CA LEU A 3 -12.05 -18.09 3.15
C LEU A 3 -11.93 -16.57 3.17
N ASN A 4 -11.15 -16.07 2.24
CA ASN A 4 -10.86 -14.65 2.10
C ASN A 4 -11.98 -13.94 1.30
N ASN A 5 -11.97 -12.61 1.26
CA ASN A 5 -12.97 -11.80 0.55
C ASN A 5 -12.34 -10.90 -0.53
N GLU A 6 -11.18 -11.27 -1.05
CA GLU A 6 -10.30 -10.45 -1.90
C GLU A 6 -10.92 -10.10 -3.26
N LEU A 7 -12.06 -10.71 -3.61
CA LEU A 7 -12.88 -10.25 -4.72
C LEU A 7 -13.33 -8.78 -4.55
N THR A 8 -13.39 -8.27 -3.32
CA THR A 8 -13.70 -6.84 -3.06
C THR A 8 -12.59 -5.88 -3.48
N ASP A 9 -11.38 -6.37 -3.76
CA ASP A 9 -10.27 -5.54 -4.26
C ASP A 9 -10.37 -5.29 -5.77
N PHE A 10 -11.25 -5.97 -6.50
CA PHE A 10 -11.61 -5.58 -7.87
C PHE A 10 -12.45 -4.29 -7.86
N SER A 11 -12.50 -3.62 -9.02
CA SER A 11 -13.49 -2.57 -9.24
C SER A 11 -14.89 -3.17 -9.27
N PHE A 12 -15.80 -2.57 -8.50
CA PHE A 12 -17.23 -2.90 -8.53
C PHE A 12 -17.91 -2.54 -9.86
N ARG A 13 -17.26 -1.73 -10.70
CA ARG A 13 -17.71 -1.43 -12.07
C ARG A 13 -16.74 -2.07 -13.07
N THR A 14 -17.26 -2.53 -14.19
CA THR A 14 -16.43 -3.14 -15.23
C THR A 14 -15.96 -2.13 -16.28
N HIS A 15 -16.70 -1.04 -16.46
CA HIS A 15 -16.45 -0.01 -17.46
C HIS A 15 -16.66 1.39 -16.88
N GLN A 16 -15.99 2.38 -17.47
CA GLN A 16 -16.20 3.80 -17.26
C GLN A 16 -16.19 4.49 -18.62
N ASN A 17 -17.27 5.20 -18.96
CA ASN A 17 -17.44 5.86 -20.26
C ASN A 17 -17.22 4.93 -21.47
N GLY A 18 -17.72 3.70 -21.39
CA GLY A 18 -17.54 2.68 -22.44
C GLY A 18 -16.15 2.01 -22.47
N VAL A 19 -15.18 2.49 -21.69
CA VAL A 19 -13.83 1.92 -21.62
C VAL A 19 -13.73 0.91 -20.46
N PRO A 20 -13.17 -0.30 -20.67
CA PRO A 20 -12.98 -1.27 -19.60
C PRO A 20 -12.05 -0.76 -18.49
N ILE A 21 -12.44 -0.95 -17.24
CA ILE A 21 -11.59 -0.62 -16.09
C ILE A 21 -10.47 -1.66 -15.96
N ALA A 22 -9.23 -1.22 -15.80
CA ALA A 22 -8.06 -2.10 -15.71
C ALA A 22 -8.21 -3.16 -14.60
N ASN A 23 -8.74 -2.75 -13.45
CA ASN A 23 -8.99 -3.62 -12.30
C ASN A 23 -10.43 -4.19 -12.25
N ARG A 24 -11.12 -4.36 -13.37
CA ARG A 24 -12.42 -5.09 -13.40
C ARG A 24 -12.23 -6.59 -13.15
N LEU A 25 -13.30 -7.25 -12.70
CA LEU A 25 -13.37 -8.70 -12.46
C LEU A 25 -13.28 -9.50 -13.78
N GLU A 26 -12.42 -10.52 -13.81
CA GLU A 26 -12.28 -11.49 -14.91
C GLU A 26 -11.87 -12.87 -14.34
N PRO A 27 -12.27 -14.00 -14.94
CA PRO A 27 -11.85 -15.33 -14.49
C PRO A 27 -10.33 -15.50 -14.46
N GLY A 28 -9.79 -16.04 -13.37
CA GLY A 28 -8.34 -16.29 -13.22
C GLY A 28 -7.47 -15.04 -13.00
N LYS A 29 -8.05 -13.83 -13.09
CA LYS A 29 -7.34 -12.57 -12.84
C LYS A 29 -7.08 -12.37 -11.35
N ARG A 30 -5.97 -11.72 -11.01
CA ARG A 30 -5.66 -11.31 -9.64
C ARG A 30 -6.18 -9.88 -9.39
N PRO A 31 -6.89 -9.62 -8.28
CA PRO A 31 -7.31 -8.27 -7.94
C PRO A 31 -6.10 -7.40 -7.60
N ARG A 32 -6.19 -6.10 -7.92
CA ARG A 32 -5.13 -5.13 -7.61
C ARG A 32 -5.08 -4.89 -6.10
N SER A 33 -3.93 -5.18 -5.50
CA SER A 33 -3.67 -4.90 -4.09
C SER A 33 -2.95 -3.56 -3.89
N SER A 34 -3.05 -3.01 -2.67
CA SER A 34 -2.20 -1.92 -2.17
C SER A 34 -1.04 -2.41 -1.31
N MET A 35 -0.87 -3.73 -1.12
CA MET A 35 0.24 -4.28 -0.35
C MET A 35 1.58 -3.79 -0.89
N ALA A 36 2.42 -3.27 0.00
CA ALA A 36 3.76 -2.77 -0.31
C ALA A 36 4.77 -3.32 0.71
N PRO A 37 5.01 -4.65 0.74
CA PRO A 37 6.13 -5.20 1.49
C PRO A 37 7.43 -4.72 0.82
N THR A 38 8.31 -4.09 1.59
CA THR A 38 9.51 -3.44 1.06
C THR A 38 10.73 -3.84 1.86
N ILE A 39 11.79 -4.24 1.15
CA ILE A 39 13.14 -4.41 1.71
C ILE A 39 14.00 -3.29 1.15
N ILE A 40 14.68 -2.56 2.03
CA ILE A 40 15.63 -1.52 1.68
C ILE A 40 17.03 -2.09 1.79
N MET A 41 17.82 -1.84 0.75
CA MET A 41 19.22 -2.22 0.68
C MET A 41 20.11 -0.99 0.93
N LYS A 42 21.20 -1.18 1.67
CA LYS A 42 22.26 -0.18 1.86
C LYS A 42 23.59 -0.88 1.63
N ASP A 43 24.42 -0.33 0.75
CA ASP A 43 25.73 -0.91 0.40
C ASP A 43 25.62 -2.39 -0.02
N ASN A 44 24.58 -2.69 -0.82
CA ASN A 44 24.22 -4.03 -1.29
C ASN A 44 23.92 -5.07 -0.18
N GLN A 45 23.68 -4.61 1.05
CA GLN A 45 23.27 -5.42 2.19
C GLN A 45 21.83 -5.06 2.63
N PRO A 46 21.03 -6.02 3.11
CA PRO A 46 19.73 -5.72 3.69
C PRO A 46 19.87 -4.76 4.87
N TYR A 47 19.12 -3.66 4.84
CA TYR A 47 19.15 -2.62 5.87
C TYR A 47 17.86 -2.60 6.69
N MET A 48 16.71 -2.66 6.03
CA MET A 48 15.40 -2.61 6.69
C MET A 48 14.38 -3.45 5.92
N ALA A 49 13.51 -4.15 6.64
CA ALA A 49 12.29 -4.75 6.11
C ALA A 49 11.09 -4.04 6.73
N ILE A 50 10.15 -3.58 5.90
CA ILE A 50 9.01 -2.80 6.35
C ILE A 50 7.74 -3.15 5.56
N GLY A 51 6.60 -3.10 6.25
CA GLY A 51 5.27 -3.33 5.69
C GLY A 51 4.19 -2.80 6.63
N SER A 52 2.94 -2.79 6.16
CA SER A 52 1.80 -2.36 6.97
C SER A 52 0.50 -2.98 6.44
N PRO A 53 -0.47 -3.30 7.30
CA PRO A 53 -1.86 -3.50 6.89
C PRO A 53 -2.56 -2.14 6.66
N GLY A 54 -3.79 -2.16 6.13
CA GLY A 54 -4.62 -0.94 6.04
C GLY A 54 -5.19 -0.60 4.65
N GLY A 55 -5.27 -1.60 3.76
CA GLY A 55 -5.87 -1.44 2.42
C GLY A 55 -5.21 -0.32 1.62
N SER A 56 -6.00 0.63 1.13
CA SER A 56 -5.49 1.76 0.34
C SER A 56 -4.43 2.62 1.05
N ARG A 57 -4.33 2.55 2.38
CA ARG A 57 -3.40 3.36 3.18
C ARG A 57 -1.98 2.81 3.22
N ILE A 58 -1.80 1.53 2.89
CA ILE A 58 -0.51 0.80 3.04
C ILE A 58 0.65 1.55 2.38
N ILE A 59 0.44 1.98 1.13
CA ILE A 59 1.48 2.65 0.33
C ILE A 59 2.00 3.90 1.06
N GLY A 60 1.09 4.77 1.49
CA GLY A 60 1.45 6.02 2.16
C GLY A 60 2.03 5.80 3.56
N TYR A 61 1.54 4.79 4.27
CA TYR A 61 2.02 4.37 5.57
C TYR A 61 3.47 3.88 5.53
N VAL A 62 3.81 3.04 4.54
CA VAL A 62 5.17 2.57 4.32
C VAL A 62 6.07 3.73 3.87
N ALA A 63 5.62 4.55 2.92
CA ALA A 63 6.38 5.69 2.43
C ALA A 63 6.71 6.71 3.54
N GLN A 64 5.74 7.06 4.38
CA GLN A 64 5.96 7.99 5.50
C GLN A 64 7.00 7.47 6.49
N ALA A 65 6.92 6.19 6.88
CA ALA A 65 7.88 5.60 7.81
C ALA A 65 9.30 5.54 7.22
N ILE A 66 9.43 5.24 5.92
CA ILE A 66 10.73 5.26 5.23
C ILE A 66 11.31 6.68 5.21
N ILE A 67 10.52 7.69 4.86
CA ILE A 67 10.96 9.09 4.83
C ILE A 67 11.37 9.55 6.23
N ALA A 68 10.53 9.30 7.24
CA ALA A 68 10.82 9.71 8.61
C ALA A 68 12.13 9.10 9.13
N HIS A 69 12.36 7.82 8.88
CA HIS A 69 13.58 7.15 9.32
C HIS A 69 14.82 7.58 8.51
N THR A 70 14.70 7.67 7.18
CA THR A 70 15.87 7.87 6.29
C THR A 70 16.21 9.34 6.01
N GLN A 71 15.25 10.25 6.14
CA GLN A 71 15.40 11.67 5.80
C GLN A 71 15.27 12.59 7.00
N TRP A 72 14.52 12.21 8.03
CA TRP A 72 14.34 13.03 9.25
C TRP A 72 15.14 12.50 10.45
N ASP A 73 16.01 11.51 10.21
CA ASP A 73 16.90 10.92 11.21
C ASP A 73 16.18 10.38 12.46
N MET A 74 14.91 9.97 12.29
CA MET A 74 14.15 9.38 13.38
C MET A 74 14.57 7.94 13.61
N ASP A 75 14.64 7.54 14.89
CA ASP A 75 14.68 6.12 15.21
C ASP A 75 13.46 5.40 14.61
N ILE A 76 13.64 4.14 14.20
CA ILE A 76 12.58 3.41 13.49
C ILE A 76 11.30 3.26 14.35
N GLN A 77 11.43 3.13 15.67
CA GLN A 77 10.27 3.06 16.57
C GLN A 77 9.52 4.39 16.62
N GLN A 78 10.24 5.51 16.59
CA GLN A 78 9.65 6.84 16.52
C GLN A 78 8.95 7.06 15.17
N ALA A 79 9.59 6.69 14.07
CA ALA A 79 9.04 6.80 12.72
C ALA A 79 7.73 6.02 12.56
N ILE A 80 7.63 4.80 13.10
CA ILE A 80 6.39 4.01 12.99
C ILE A 80 5.27 4.51 13.93
N ASN A 81 5.63 5.12 15.07
CA ASN A 81 4.69 5.66 16.06
C ASN A 81 4.13 7.04 15.67
N GLN A 82 4.67 7.69 14.65
CA GLN A 82 4.16 8.99 14.21
C GLN A 82 2.69 8.91 13.78
N PRO A 83 1.88 9.95 14.07
CA PRO A 83 0.54 10.09 13.51
C PRO A 83 0.58 10.05 11.98
N ARG A 84 -0.36 9.32 11.37
CA ARG A 84 -0.41 9.16 9.91
C ARG A 84 -1.61 9.88 9.31
N VAL A 85 -1.35 10.78 8.38
CA VAL A 85 -2.37 11.50 7.61
C VAL A 85 -2.15 11.22 6.12
N LEU A 86 -3.21 10.89 5.40
CA LEU A 86 -3.15 10.57 3.97
C LEU A 86 -4.34 11.15 3.22
N ASN A 87 -4.06 11.84 2.12
CA ASN A 87 -5.07 12.15 1.10
C ASN A 87 -5.13 10.99 0.08
N ARG A 88 -6.33 10.48 -0.19
CA ARG A 88 -6.59 9.43 -1.18
C ARG A 88 -7.38 10.00 -2.37
N PHE A 89 -6.92 11.13 -2.89
CA PHE A 89 -7.56 11.90 -3.97
C PHE A 89 -8.94 12.47 -3.62
N GLY A 90 -9.19 12.70 -2.32
CA GLY A 90 -10.35 13.45 -1.87
C GLY A 90 -10.03 14.95 -1.78
N THR A 91 -11.06 15.79 -1.78
CA THR A 91 -10.94 17.18 -1.33
C THR A 91 -10.62 17.17 0.17
N VAL A 92 -9.49 17.75 0.54
CA VAL A 92 -9.08 18.02 1.93
C VAL A 92 -9.49 19.43 2.27
#